data_AF-A0A938BBJ6-F1
#
_entry.id   AF-A0A938BBJ6-F1
#
_cell.length_a   1.000
_cell.length_b   1.000
_cell.length_c   1.000
_cell.angle_alpha   90.00
_cell.angle_beta   90.00
_cell.angle_gamma   90.00
#
_symmetry.space_group_name_H-M   'P 1'
#
loop_
_entity.id
_entity.type
_entity.pdbx_description
1 polymer ?
#
loop_
_entity_poly.entity_id
_entity_poly.type
_entity_poly.pdbx_seq_one_letter_code
_entity_poly.pdbx_strand_id
1 'polypeptide(L)'
;MRKRFARRKMQLNSILKEALAMNKPLANHHVVICLIVLSVLHTGCATLIKGTSEEVEFVSNPPEVEVYVDGNLMGTTPVKLKLESKKVHQVELKKEGYDAMAFVVTKHVGMNWFIPDLVFWPPISFIRDAESGAWYSLDFNHVDASLRKVGQPGTKESAGLPRSEEVEKLSLSTKRTAYNSFYFEAGGNAVVASFNYDRLFGESFAGRVGLGGIGNEYGGGVVAVPMTLSRLLGTGAHKFELGAGAIYAREYWFWEVNNYLSLTGIVGYRYQPKTKGGVFRVGFTPIFGFNPEEGVLFFPWGGVSFGVAF
;
A
#
# COMPACT_ATOMS: atom_id res chain seq x y z
N MET A 1 -4.43 -74.79 -17.87
CA MET A 1 -3.86 -73.45 -18.19
C MET A 1 -4.89 -72.39 -18.63
N ARG A 2 -5.85 -72.69 -19.52
CA ARG A 2 -6.77 -71.68 -20.10
C ARG A 2 -7.63 -70.88 -19.08
N LYS A 3 -8.09 -71.49 -17.98
CA LYS A 3 -8.92 -70.81 -16.95
C LYS A 3 -8.16 -69.78 -16.11
N ARG A 4 -6.85 -69.93 -15.91
CA ARG A 4 -6.00 -68.94 -15.17
C ARG A 4 -5.71 -67.70 -16.02
N PHE A 5 -5.53 -67.87 -17.33
CA PHE A 5 -5.36 -66.76 -18.26
C PHE A 5 -6.62 -65.91 -18.41
N ALA A 6 -7.80 -66.53 -18.46
CA ALA A 6 -9.08 -65.81 -18.54
C ALA A 6 -9.34 -64.95 -17.29
N ARG A 7 -9.04 -65.45 -16.09
CA ARG A 7 -9.18 -64.67 -14.85
C ARG A 7 -8.21 -63.50 -14.76
N ARG A 8 -6.95 -63.68 -15.18
CA ARG A 8 -5.97 -62.58 -15.24
C ARG A 8 -6.36 -61.50 -16.25
N LYS A 9 -6.90 -61.89 -17.42
CA LYS A 9 -7.38 -60.94 -18.44
C LYS A 9 -8.61 -60.16 -17.96
N MET A 10 -9.50 -60.80 -17.21
CA MET A 10 -10.68 -60.16 -16.62
C MET A 10 -10.32 -59.21 -15.46
N GLN A 11 -9.38 -59.60 -14.57
CA GLN A 11 -8.84 -58.71 -13.55
C GLN A 11 -8.10 -57.51 -14.16
N LEU A 12 -7.28 -57.72 -15.19
CA LEU A 12 -6.55 -56.63 -15.85
C LEU A 12 -7.51 -55.65 -16.53
N ASN A 13 -8.58 -56.14 -17.17
CA ASN A 13 -9.61 -55.29 -17.76
C ASN A 13 -10.46 -54.54 -16.72
N SER A 14 -10.64 -55.10 -15.52
CA SER A 14 -11.30 -54.43 -14.39
C SER A 14 -10.46 -53.27 -13.89
N ILE A 15 -9.16 -53.51 -13.68
CA ILE A 15 -8.20 -52.50 -13.23
C ILE A 15 -8.02 -51.42 -14.29
N LEU A 16 -7.98 -51.77 -15.58
CA LEU A 16 -7.93 -50.80 -16.67
C LEU A 16 -9.18 -49.92 -16.74
N LYS A 17 -10.37 -50.49 -16.49
CA LYS A 17 -11.63 -49.74 -16.44
C LYS A 17 -11.68 -48.79 -15.25
N GLU A 18 -11.16 -49.18 -14.10
CA GLU A 18 -11.05 -48.31 -12.92
C GLU A 18 -10.01 -47.19 -13.15
N ALA A 19 -8.85 -47.50 -13.72
CA ALA A 19 -7.84 -46.51 -14.08
C ALA A 19 -8.31 -45.52 -15.16
N LEU A 20 -9.09 -45.97 -16.15
CA LEU A 20 -9.72 -45.10 -17.16
C LEU A 20 -10.89 -44.29 -16.58
N ALA A 21 -11.61 -44.82 -15.58
CA ALA A 21 -12.66 -44.09 -14.86
C ALA A 21 -12.11 -43.05 -13.86
N MET A 22 -10.84 -43.14 -13.49
CA MET A 22 -10.11 -42.12 -12.71
C MET A 22 -9.61 -40.94 -13.56
N ASN A 23 -9.75 -41.00 -14.90
CA ASN A 23 -9.52 -39.87 -15.79
C ASN A 23 -10.78 -39.01 -15.98
N LYS A 24 -11.56 -38.80 -14.91
CA LYS A 24 -12.61 -37.78 -14.90
C LYS A 24 -11.93 -36.42 -14.73
N PRO A 25 -12.31 -35.38 -15.50
CA PRO A 25 -11.65 -34.09 -15.44
C PRO A 25 -12.05 -33.35 -14.14
N LEU A 26 -11.44 -33.72 -13.01
CA LEU A 26 -11.45 -32.88 -11.81
C LEU A 26 -10.81 -31.51 -12.09
N ALA A 27 -9.96 -31.42 -13.13
CA ALA A 27 -9.39 -30.17 -13.60
C ALA A 27 -10.42 -29.13 -14.07
N ASN A 28 -11.62 -29.55 -14.53
CA ASN A 28 -12.58 -28.60 -15.09
C ASN A 28 -13.44 -27.92 -14.03
N HIS A 29 -13.72 -28.55 -12.90
CA HIS A 29 -14.56 -27.94 -11.85
C HIS A 29 -13.80 -26.83 -11.11
N HIS A 30 -12.52 -27.04 -10.79
CA HIS A 30 -11.68 -26.00 -10.19
C HIS A 30 -11.44 -24.83 -11.14
N VAL A 31 -11.22 -25.09 -12.44
CA VAL A 31 -11.06 -24.04 -13.46
C VAL A 31 -12.37 -23.27 -13.67
N VAL A 32 -13.53 -23.94 -13.72
CA VAL A 32 -14.84 -23.28 -13.87
C VAL A 32 -15.19 -22.48 -12.61
N ILE A 33 -14.92 -22.99 -11.41
CA ILE A 33 -15.10 -22.24 -10.16
C ILE A 33 -14.17 -21.02 -10.13
N CYS A 34 -12.89 -21.15 -10.53
CA CYS A 34 -11.97 -20.02 -10.65
C CYS A 34 -12.45 -18.99 -11.68
N LEU A 35 -13.01 -19.41 -12.82
CA LEU A 35 -13.56 -18.52 -13.85
C LEU A 35 -14.87 -17.83 -13.42
N ILE A 36 -15.72 -18.51 -12.64
CA ILE A 36 -16.93 -17.94 -12.04
C ILE A 36 -16.56 -16.94 -10.93
N VAL A 37 -15.58 -17.27 -10.08
CA VAL A 37 -15.04 -16.33 -9.09
C VAL A 37 -14.42 -15.12 -9.80
N LEU A 38 -13.65 -15.32 -10.89
CA LEU A 38 -13.13 -14.24 -11.73
C LEU A 38 -14.22 -13.39 -12.39
N SER A 39 -15.35 -13.95 -12.81
CA SER A 39 -16.41 -13.19 -13.48
C SER A 39 -17.29 -12.42 -12.49
N VAL A 40 -17.55 -12.99 -11.31
CA VAL A 40 -18.13 -12.27 -10.16
C VAL A 40 -17.18 -11.16 -9.70
N LEU A 41 -15.86 -11.32 -9.92
CA LEU A 41 -14.84 -10.29 -9.66
C LEU A 41 -14.93 -9.03 -10.54
N HIS A 42 -15.73 -9.04 -11.62
CA HIS A 42 -15.82 -7.93 -12.57
C HIS A 42 -17.05 -7.02 -12.42
N THR A 43 -18.07 -7.37 -11.62
CA THR A 43 -19.36 -6.64 -11.58
C THR A 43 -19.61 -5.77 -10.35
N GLY A 44 -18.67 -5.66 -9.42
CA GLY A 44 -18.83 -4.85 -8.20
C GLY A 44 -17.99 -3.57 -8.20
N CYS A 45 -18.43 -2.51 -8.87
CA CYS A 45 -17.83 -1.19 -8.74
C CYS A 45 -18.77 -0.25 -7.99
N ALA A 46 -18.65 -0.18 -6.67
CA ALA A 46 -19.22 0.90 -5.89
C ALA A 46 -18.36 2.17 -6.04
N THR A 47 -18.22 2.66 -7.28
CA THR A 47 -17.65 3.99 -7.59
C THR A 47 -18.76 5.06 -7.52
N LEU A 48 -19.66 4.91 -6.56
CA LEU A 48 -20.70 5.90 -6.30
C LEU A 48 -20.45 6.46 -4.91
N ILE A 49 -20.37 7.79 -4.83
CA ILE A 49 -20.31 8.63 -3.62
C ILE A 49 -18.88 9.09 -3.21
N LYS A 50 -18.03 9.53 -4.15
CA LYS A 50 -17.21 10.76 -3.99
C LYS A 50 -16.58 11.16 -5.33
N GLY A 51 -16.72 12.43 -5.74
CA GLY A 51 -16.07 12.96 -6.94
C GLY A 51 -14.57 13.20 -6.75
N THR A 52 -13.83 13.48 -7.83
CA THR A 52 -12.39 13.83 -7.81
C THR A 52 -12.12 15.29 -7.45
N SER A 53 -13.15 15.98 -6.95
CA SER A 53 -13.12 17.40 -6.57
C SER A 53 -13.94 17.62 -5.32
N GLU A 54 -13.49 18.54 -4.48
CA GLU A 54 -14.19 18.96 -3.27
C GLU A 54 -14.64 20.42 -3.43
N GLU A 55 -15.82 20.73 -2.87
CA GLU A 55 -16.31 22.10 -2.82
C GLU A 55 -15.71 22.80 -1.60
N VAL A 56 -14.97 23.88 -1.86
CA VAL A 56 -14.39 24.75 -0.83
C VAL A 56 -15.13 26.08 -0.87
N GLU A 57 -15.71 26.47 0.25
CA GLU A 57 -16.39 27.76 0.41
C GLU A 57 -15.40 28.82 0.90
N PHE A 58 -15.33 29.93 0.17
CA PHE A 58 -14.52 31.10 0.49
C PHE A 58 -15.43 32.23 0.92
N VAL A 59 -15.28 32.67 2.16
CA VAL A 59 -15.95 33.84 2.73
C VAL A 59 -14.86 34.81 3.19
N SER A 60 -15.12 36.10 3.08
CA SER A 60 -14.16 37.10 3.55
C SER A 60 -14.82 38.31 4.21
N ASN A 61 -14.03 38.97 5.04
CA ASN A 61 -14.29 40.28 5.59
C ASN A 61 -13.10 41.21 5.27
N PRO A 62 -13.26 42.26 4.44
CA PRO A 62 -14.49 42.76 3.81
C PRO A 62 -15.09 41.78 2.79
N PRO A 63 -16.40 41.91 2.46
CA PRO A 63 -17.02 41.14 1.38
C PRO A 63 -16.45 41.59 0.02
N GLU A 64 -16.71 40.83 -1.04
CA GLU A 64 -16.28 41.13 -2.41
C GLU A 64 -14.75 41.15 -2.60
N VAL A 65 -14.10 40.04 -2.26
CA VAL A 65 -12.66 39.83 -2.44
C VAL A 65 -12.44 38.89 -3.62
N GLU A 66 -11.56 39.26 -4.53
CA GLU A 66 -11.18 38.43 -5.66
C GLU A 66 -10.40 37.20 -5.18
N VAL A 67 -10.85 36.01 -5.59
CA VAL A 67 -10.24 34.73 -5.25
C VAL A 67 -9.49 34.20 -6.48
N TYR A 68 -8.17 34.12 -6.38
CA TYR A 68 -7.31 33.52 -7.38
C TYR A 68 -6.87 32.13 -6.93
N VAL A 69 -6.93 31.14 -7.82
CA VAL A 69 -6.43 29.78 -7.57
C VAL A 69 -5.44 29.44 -8.67
N ASP A 70 -4.22 29.08 -8.27
CA ASP A 70 -3.09 28.78 -9.16
C ASP A 70 -2.83 29.92 -10.18
N GLY A 71 -3.05 31.17 -9.74
CA GLY A 71 -2.90 32.38 -10.55
C GLY A 71 -4.10 32.77 -11.42
N ASN A 72 -5.16 31.97 -11.48
CA ASN A 72 -6.37 32.27 -12.25
C ASN A 72 -7.47 32.85 -11.37
N LEU A 73 -8.15 33.91 -11.82
CA LEU A 73 -9.31 34.47 -11.13
C LEU A 73 -10.49 33.49 -11.20
N MET A 74 -10.92 32.99 -10.04
CA MET A 74 -11.97 31.97 -9.94
C MET A 74 -13.31 32.55 -9.47
N GLY A 75 -13.33 33.76 -8.92
CA GLY A 75 -14.55 34.43 -8.52
C GLY A 75 -14.32 35.47 -7.42
N THR A 76 -15.41 35.89 -6.78
CA THR A 76 -15.41 36.93 -5.76
C THR A 76 -16.19 36.44 -4.55
N THR A 77 -15.66 36.61 -3.33
CA THR A 77 -16.29 36.12 -2.09
C THR A 77 -17.64 36.82 -1.81
N PRO A 78 -18.65 36.09 -1.27
CA PRO A 78 -18.66 34.66 -0.98
C PRO A 78 -18.76 33.77 -2.23
N VAL A 79 -17.89 32.76 -2.36
CA VAL A 79 -17.89 31.85 -3.52
C VAL A 79 -17.59 30.40 -3.12
N LYS A 80 -18.24 29.44 -3.78
CA LYS A 80 -17.95 28.01 -3.65
C LYS A 80 -17.21 27.54 -4.89
N LEU A 81 -16.00 27.04 -4.71
CA LEU A 81 -15.15 26.57 -5.80
C LEU A 81 -14.96 25.06 -5.69
N LYS A 82 -15.07 24.36 -6.82
CA LYS A 82 -14.69 22.95 -6.93
C LYS A 82 -13.20 22.85 -7.21
N LEU A 83 -12.45 22.35 -6.24
CA LEU A 83 -11.00 22.18 -6.32
C LEU A 83 -10.64 20.71 -6.50
N GLU A 84 -9.58 20.43 -7.26
CA GLU A 84 -9.12 19.06 -7.51
C GLU A 84 -8.42 18.48 -6.28
N SER A 85 -9.01 17.47 -5.64
CA SER A 85 -8.48 16.91 -4.39
C SER A 85 -7.09 16.28 -4.56
N LYS A 86 -6.71 15.91 -5.79
CA LYS A 86 -5.41 15.29 -6.09
C LYS A 86 -4.24 16.29 -6.13
N LYS A 87 -4.50 17.59 -6.27
CA LYS A 87 -3.48 18.65 -6.44
C LYS A 87 -3.30 19.48 -5.17
N VAL A 88 -2.15 20.15 -5.10
CA VAL A 88 -1.89 21.22 -4.13
C VAL A 88 -2.22 22.52 -4.85
N HIS A 89 -3.02 23.39 -4.23
CA HIS A 89 -3.46 24.64 -4.85
C HIS A 89 -2.88 25.84 -4.11
N GLN A 90 -2.41 26.85 -4.87
CA GLN A 90 -2.03 28.15 -4.32
C GLN A 90 -3.22 29.09 -4.43
N VAL A 91 -3.72 29.59 -3.30
CA VAL A 91 -4.84 30.52 -3.26
C VAL A 91 -4.34 31.91 -2.90
N GLU A 92 -4.77 32.91 -3.65
CA GLU A 92 -4.45 34.31 -3.42
C GLU A 92 -5.74 35.14 -3.40
N LEU A 93 -5.90 35.95 -2.36
CA LEU A 93 -7.05 36.82 -2.15
C LEU A 93 -6.62 38.27 -2.35
N LYS A 94 -7.31 38.99 -3.26
CA LYS A 94 -7.01 40.38 -3.59
C LYS A 94 -8.24 41.26 -3.47
N LYS A 95 -8.02 42.47 -2.95
CA LYS A 95 -9.02 43.54 -2.98
C LYS A 95 -8.31 44.88 -3.00
N GLU A 96 -8.81 45.80 -3.82
CA GLU A 96 -8.26 47.15 -3.92
C GLU A 96 -8.30 47.86 -2.55
N GLY A 97 -7.16 48.41 -2.13
CA GLY A 97 -7.00 49.07 -0.83
C GLY A 97 -6.80 48.14 0.37
N TYR A 98 -6.60 46.83 0.14
CA TYR A 98 -6.29 45.83 1.17
C TYR A 98 -5.02 45.04 0.84
N ASP A 99 -4.31 44.54 1.85
CA ASP A 99 -3.14 43.70 1.67
C ASP A 99 -3.56 42.34 1.07
N ALA A 100 -2.82 41.87 0.05
CA ALA A 100 -3.07 40.56 -0.54
C ALA A 100 -2.72 39.44 0.45
N MET A 101 -3.56 38.42 0.51
CA MET A 101 -3.37 37.25 1.36
C MET A 101 -3.18 36.01 0.49
N ALA A 102 -2.05 35.31 0.64
CA ALA A 102 -1.77 34.07 -0.06
C ALA A 102 -1.62 32.91 0.92
N PHE A 103 -2.19 31.75 0.60
CA PHE A 103 -2.05 30.51 1.36
C PHE A 103 -2.10 29.29 0.44
N VAL A 104 -1.60 28.16 0.93
CA VAL A 104 -1.53 26.91 0.17
C VAL A 104 -2.56 25.94 0.72
N VAL A 105 -3.43 25.43 -0.15
CA VAL A 105 -4.36 24.34 0.17
C VAL A 105 -3.66 23.02 -0.13
N THR A 106 -3.33 22.31 0.95
CA THR A 106 -2.70 20.98 0.90
C THR A 106 -3.73 19.85 0.94
N LYS A 107 -3.28 18.64 0.61
CA LYS A 107 -4.09 17.42 0.59
C LYS A 107 -3.66 16.45 1.68
N HIS A 108 -4.62 15.78 2.31
CA HIS A 108 -4.42 14.65 3.19
C HIS A 108 -5.16 13.41 2.67
N VAL A 109 -4.81 12.24 3.20
CA VAL A 109 -5.55 11.01 2.92
C VAL A 109 -6.74 10.95 3.86
N GLY A 110 -7.95 11.04 3.33
CA GLY A 110 -9.18 10.93 4.11
C GLY A 110 -9.37 9.49 4.60
N MET A 111 -9.33 9.27 5.91
CA MET A 111 -9.42 7.94 6.55
C MET A 111 -10.87 7.47 6.79
N ASN A 112 -11.86 8.14 6.20
CA ASN A 112 -13.29 7.90 6.47
C ASN A 112 -13.95 6.76 5.66
N TRP A 113 -13.19 6.01 4.85
CA TRP A 113 -13.74 4.92 4.01
C TRP A 113 -13.17 3.52 4.32
N PHE A 114 -12.35 3.37 5.36
CA PHE A 114 -11.63 2.10 5.60
C PHE A 114 -12.48 0.90 6.06
N ILE A 115 -13.78 1.04 6.28
CA ILE A 115 -14.56 0.04 7.03
C ILE A 115 -15.40 -0.92 6.15
N PRO A 116 -15.96 -0.55 4.98
CA PRO A 116 -16.74 -1.53 4.20
C PRO A 116 -15.92 -2.42 3.25
N ASP A 117 -14.80 -1.94 2.69
CA ASP A 117 -14.10 -2.64 1.58
C ASP A 117 -12.95 -3.57 2.03
N LEU A 118 -12.50 -3.49 3.28
CA LEU A 118 -11.37 -4.29 3.78
C LEU A 118 -11.76 -5.74 4.15
N VAL A 119 -13.04 -6.00 4.40
CA VAL A 119 -13.49 -7.28 4.98
C VAL A 119 -13.99 -8.28 3.94
N PHE A 120 -14.42 -7.84 2.74
CA PHE A 120 -15.13 -8.72 1.80
C PHE A 120 -14.49 -8.88 0.42
N TRP A 121 -13.40 -8.19 0.06
CA TRP A 121 -12.82 -8.27 -1.29
C TRP A 121 -11.30 -7.98 -1.40
N PRO A 122 -10.49 -8.81 -2.12
CA PRO A 122 -9.04 -8.63 -2.28
C PRO A 122 -8.64 -7.59 -3.37
N PRO A 123 -7.34 -7.25 -3.57
CA PRO A 123 -6.80 -5.88 -3.71
C PRO A 123 -6.96 -5.17 -5.08
N ILE A 124 -7.81 -5.66 -5.99
CA ILE A 124 -7.93 -5.10 -7.35
C ILE A 124 -8.67 -3.74 -7.34
N SER A 125 -9.59 -3.53 -6.41
CA SER A 125 -10.37 -2.27 -6.30
C SER A 125 -9.52 -1.07 -5.87
N PHE A 126 -8.49 -1.30 -5.05
CA PHE A 126 -7.66 -0.25 -4.46
C PHE A 126 -6.81 0.52 -5.47
N ILE A 127 -6.44 -0.12 -6.59
CA ILE A 127 -5.54 0.49 -7.58
C ILE A 127 -6.27 1.58 -8.38
N ARG A 128 -7.58 1.41 -8.64
CA ARG A 128 -8.34 2.33 -9.49
C ARG A 128 -8.64 3.66 -8.80
N ASP A 129 -8.90 3.65 -7.49
CA ASP A 129 -9.29 4.87 -6.76
C ASP A 129 -8.09 5.74 -6.35
N ALA A 130 -6.90 5.14 -6.19
CA ALA A 130 -5.66 5.89 -6.00
C ALA A 130 -5.22 6.65 -7.26
N GLU A 131 -5.49 6.10 -8.45
CA GLU A 131 -5.22 6.75 -9.73
C GLU A 131 -6.24 7.84 -10.06
N SER A 132 -7.53 7.63 -9.76
CA SER A 132 -8.60 8.62 -10.00
C SER A 132 -8.49 9.86 -9.11
N GLY A 133 -7.89 9.75 -7.91
CA GLY A 133 -7.72 10.87 -6.98
C GLY A 133 -8.84 11.01 -5.95
N ALA A 134 -9.79 10.06 -5.92
CA ALA A 134 -10.94 10.06 -5.00
C ALA A 134 -10.56 9.87 -3.51
N TRP A 135 -9.33 9.46 -3.21
CA TRP A 135 -8.84 9.20 -1.84
C TRP A 135 -8.24 10.43 -1.14
N TYR A 136 -8.01 11.50 -1.88
CA TYR A 136 -7.51 12.73 -1.28
C TYR A 136 -8.66 13.58 -0.76
N SER A 137 -8.42 14.25 0.35
CA SER A 137 -9.23 15.35 0.86
C SER A 137 -8.35 16.58 1.04
N LEU A 138 -8.93 17.74 0.82
CA LEU A 138 -8.30 19.02 1.06
C LEU A 138 -8.41 19.36 2.55
N ASP A 139 -7.41 20.07 3.09
CA ASP A 139 -7.36 20.39 4.53
C ASP A 139 -8.43 21.40 4.98
N PHE A 140 -9.16 22.02 4.03
CA PHE A 140 -10.12 23.07 4.31
C PHE A 140 -11.39 22.89 3.47
N ASN A 141 -12.55 22.82 4.12
CA ASN A 141 -13.86 22.87 3.46
C ASN A 141 -14.48 24.28 3.53
N HIS A 142 -13.91 25.15 4.36
CA HIS A 142 -14.34 26.53 4.58
C HIS A 142 -13.11 27.39 4.87
N VAL A 143 -13.01 28.54 4.21
CA VAL A 143 -11.97 29.54 4.44
C VAL A 143 -12.64 30.85 4.83
N ASP A 144 -12.37 31.31 6.07
CA ASP A 144 -12.74 32.63 6.53
C ASP A 144 -11.50 33.54 6.45
N ALA A 145 -11.50 34.46 5.50
CA ALA A 145 -10.40 35.36 5.24
C ALA A 145 -10.70 36.78 5.72
N SER A 146 -9.93 37.27 6.68
CA SER A 146 -10.00 38.67 7.12
C SER A 146 -8.86 39.48 6.51
N LEU A 147 -9.16 40.37 5.55
CA LEU A 147 -8.15 41.25 4.94
C LEU A 147 -8.01 42.55 5.73
N ARG A 148 -6.79 43.09 5.78
CA ARG A 148 -6.50 44.38 6.42
C ARG A 148 -6.37 45.49 5.39
N LYS A 149 -6.86 46.67 5.72
CA LYS A 149 -6.71 47.88 4.87
C LYS A 149 -5.25 48.30 4.82
N VAL A 150 -4.78 48.63 3.62
CA VAL A 150 -3.45 49.21 3.40
C VAL A 150 -3.32 50.50 4.20
N GLY A 151 -2.36 50.58 5.12
CA GLY A 151 -2.02 51.79 5.89
C GLY A 151 -2.46 51.86 7.36
N GLN A 152 -2.94 50.78 7.98
CA GLN A 152 -3.13 50.74 9.45
C GLN A 152 -1.80 50.48 10.19
N PRO A 153 -1.39 51.32 11.16
CA PRO A 153 -0.18 51.09 11.94
C PRO A 153 -0.43 50.04 13.02
N GLY A 154 0.14 48.84 12.85
CA GLY A 154 -0.07 47.73 13.78
C GLY A 154 0.58 46.40 13.41
N THR A 155 1.92 46.40 13.31
CA THR A 155 2.83 45.22 13.39
C THR A 155 2.74 44.08 12.37
N LYS A 156 3.97 43.74 11.92
CA LYS A 156 4.44 42.65 11.05
C LYS A 156 4.02 42.79 9.60
N GLU A 157 4.92 43.43 8.86
CA GLU A 157 5.37 43.05 7.52
C GLU A 157 4.66 41.77 7.07
N SER A 158 3.83 41.90 6.04
CA SER A 158 3.20 40.78 5.35
C SER A 158 4.24 39.67 5.20
N ALA A 159 3.85 38.44 5.49
CA ALA A 159 4.68 37.28 5.18
C ALA A 159 4.83 37.25 3.65
N GLY A 160 5.79 38.02 3.14
CA GLY A 160 6.33 37.84 1.81
C GLY A 160 6.73 36.38 1.70
N LEU A 161 6.61 35.84 0.49
CA LEU A 161 7.09 34.50 0.15
C LEU A 161 8.37 34.21 0.93
N PRO A 162 8.44 33.10 1.69
CA PRO A 162 9.55 32.86 2.60
C PRO A 162 10.85 33.09 1.85
N ARG A 163 11.79 33.82 2.48
CA ARG A 163 13.10 34.14 1.89
C ARG A 163 13.67 32.83 1.31
N SER A 164 14.32 32.86 0.16
CA SER A 164 14.80 31.64 -0.52
C SER A 164 15.49 30.64 0.42
N GLU A 165 16.20 31.14 1.43
CA GLU A 165 16.80 30.34 2.51
C GLU A 165 15.79 29.63 3.44
N GLU A 166 14.65 30.23 3.77
CA GLU A 166 13.57 29.59 4.53
C GLU A 166 12.85 28.53 3.70
N VAL A 167 12.59 28.81 2.41
CA VAL A 167 12.06 27.79 1.47
C VAL A 167 13.04 26.64 1.34
N GLU A 168 14.34 26.93 1.22
CA GLU A 168 15.40 25.94 1.12
C GLU A 168 15.50 25.11 2.41
N LYS A 169 15.46 25.75 3.59
CA LYS A 169 15.43 25.07 4.89
C LYS A 169 14.17 24.21 5.08
N LEU A 170 13.00 24.66 4.64
CA LEU A 170 11.77 23.87 4.66
C LEU A 170 11.85 22.68 3.68
N SER A 171 12.43 22.89 2.50
CA SER A 171 12.64 21.83 1.50
C SER A 171 13.64 20.78 1.98
N LEU A 172 14.69 21.22 2.70
CA LEU A 172 15.69 20.36 3.31
C LEU A 172 15.13 19.60 4.52
N SER A 173 14.24 20.20 5.31
CA SER A 173 13.58 19.51 6.43
C SER A 173 12.54 18.49 5.96
N THR A 174 11.96 18.68 4.78
CA THR A 174 11.03 17.72 4.16
C THR A 174 11.70 16.63 3.34
N LYS A 175 13.00 16.78 3.04
CA LYS A 175 13.81 15.81 2.29
C LYS A 175 14.08 14.56 3.14
N ARG A 176 13.82 13.38 2.56
CA ARG A 176 14.14 12.09 3.19
C ARG A 176 15.66 11.87 3.18
N THR A 177 16.20 11.47 4.31
CA THR A 177 17.60 11.00 4.47
C THR A 177 17.65 9.54 4.93
N ALA A 178 16.63 9.05 5.64
CA ALA A 178 16.51 7.65 6.06
C ALA A 178 16.05 6.77 4.90
N TYR A 179 16.99 6.33 4.09
CA TYR A 179 16.75 5.41 2.98
C TYR A 179 16.95 3.95 3.35
N ASN A 180 17.66 3.66 4.44
CA ASN A 180 17.95 2.30 4.84
C ASN A 180 17.30 2.01 6.19
N SER A 181 16.99 0.75 6.45
CA SER A 181 16.52 0.34 7.77
C SER A 181 16.92 -1.08 8.10
N PHE A 182 17.29 -1.30 9.35
CA PHE A 182 17.41 -2.63 9.94
C PHE A 182 16.25 -2.85 10.90
N TYR A 183 15.69 -4.06 10.90
CA TYR A 183 14.61 -4.38 11.82
C TYR A 183 14.54 -5.88 12.12
N PHE A 184 13.97 -6.17 13.27
CA PHE A 184 13.54 -7.52 13.63
C PHE A 184 12.09 -7.70 13.18
N GLU A 185 11.76 -8.86 12.63
CA GLU A 185 10.40 -9.26 12.24
C GLU A 185 10.05 -10.57 12.94
N ALA A 186 8.98 -10.56 13.75
CA ALA A 186 8.36 -11.76 14.29
C ALA A 186 7.24 -12.19 13.33
N GLY A 187 7.22 -13.48 13.00
CA GLY A 187 6.43 -14.01 11.89
C GLY A 187 7.01 -13.57 10.54
N GLY A 188 6.13 -13.17 9.63
CA GLY A 188 6.50 -12.58 8.35
C GLY A 188 7.15 -13.56 7.37
N ASN A 189 8.00 -13.04 6.48
CA ASN A 189 8.50 -13.79 5.32
C ASN A 189 9.66 -14.75 5.64
N ALA A 190 10.05 -14.87 6.91
CA ALA A 190 11.09 -15.80 7.36
C ALA A 190 10.57 -16.81 8.38
N VAL A 191 9.28 -17.15 8.25
CA VAL A 191 8.55 -18.13 9.09
C VAL A 191 8.36 -17.61 10.52
N VAL A 192 9.39 -17.64 11.37
CA VAL A 192 9.21 -17.39 12.82
C VAL A 192 9.80 -16.06 13.28
N ALA A 193 11.07 -15.82 12.99
CA ALA A 193 11.78 -14.62 13.42
C ALA A 193 12.90 -14.31 12.44
N SER A 194 13.10 -13.04 12.11
CA SER A 194 14.18 -12.62 11.21
C SER A 194 14.78 -11.26 11.54
N PHE A 195 16.03 -11.11 11.15
CA PHE A 195 16.67 -9.82 10.98
C PHE A 195 16.63 -9.43 9.51
N ASN A 196 16.25 -8.20 9.22
CA ASN A 196 16.02 -7.73 7.86
C ASN A 196 16.71 -6.41 7.60
N TYR A 197 17.13 -6.24 6.36
CA TYR A 197 17.62 -4.99 5.81
C TYR A 197 16.71 -4.54 4.66
N ASP A 198 16.33 -3.27 4.72
CA ASP A 198 15.50 -2.62 3.73
C ASP A 198 16.24 -1.44 3.12
N ARG A 199 16.14 -1.28 1.80
CA ARG A 199 16.58 -0.08 1.09
C ARG A 199 15.42 0.54 0.31
N LEU A 200 15.13 1.79 0.60
CA LEU A 200 14.19 2.62 -0.15
C LEU A 200 14.84 3.11 -1.45
N PHE A 201 14.08 3.02 -2.55
CA PHE A 201 14.39 3.64 -3.84
C PHE A 201 13.41 4.80 -4.04
N GLY A 202 13.83 6.01 -3.64
CA GLY A 202 12.94 7.17 -3.57
C GLY A 202 11.95 7.08 -2.40
N GLU A 203 10.69 7.53 -2.61
CA GLU A 203 9.63 7.45 -1.60
C GLU A 203 8.60 6.33 -1.84
N SER A 204 8.72 5.61 -2.97
CA SER A 204 7.66 4.75 -3.50
C SER A 204 8.03 3.28 -3.60
N PHE A 205 9.31 2.91 -3.51
CA PHE A 205 9.75 1.52 -3.62
C PHE A 205 10.73 1.15 -2.52
N ALA A 206 10.72 -0.11 -2.10
CA ALA A 206 11.62 -0.66 -1.11
C ALA A 206 12.06 -2.07 -1.51
N GLY A 207 13.37 -2.34 -1.49
CA GLY A 207 13.91 -3.69 -1.57
C GLY A 207 14.23 -4.21 -0.18
N ARG A 208 13.93 -5.49 0.08
CA ARG A 208 14.17 -6.19 1.35
C ARG A 208 15.02 -7.42 1.11
N VAL A 209 16.00 -7.64 1.98
CA VAL A 209 16.62 -8.95 2.18
C VAL A 209 16.65 -9.26 3.68
N GLY A 210 16.29 -10.49 4.04
CA GLY A 210 16.27 -10.93 5.42
C GLY A 210 17.03 -12.23 5.64
N LEU A 211 17.28 -12.52 6.91
CA LEU A 211 17.74 -13.81 7.40
C LEU A 211 16.95 -14.14 8.65
N GLY A 212 16.26 -15.27 8.63
CA GLY A 212 15.52 -15.77 9.77
C GLY A 212 15.56 -17.28 9.84
N GLY A 213 15.01 -17.81 10.91
CA GLY A 213 14.99 -19.24 11.12
C GLY A 213 14.64 -19.62 12.54
N ILE A 214 14.41 -20.91 12.71
CA ILE A 214 14.19 -21.55 14.02
C ILE A 214 14.86 -22.91 14.00
N GLY A 215 15.44 -23.29 15.13
CA GLY A 215 15.99 -24.63 15.36
C GLY A 215 15.35 -25.26 16.59
N ASN A 216 15.45 -26.57 16.68
CA ASN A 216 15.08 -27.35 17.85
C ASN A 216 16.32 -28.03 18.45
N GLU A 217 16.16 -28.50 19.69
CA GLU A 217 17.23 -29.13 20.47
C GLU A 217 17.71 -30.48 19.87
N TYR A 218 16.91 -31.06 18.98
CA TYR A 218 17.16 -32.34 18.32
C TYR A 218 17.96 -32.19 17.01
N GLY A 219 18.45 -30.99 16.71
CA GLY A 219 19.25 -30.71 15.51
C GLY A 219 18.43 -30.48 14.24
N GLY A 220 17.10 -30.39 14.35
CA GLY A 220 16.23 -29.98 13.26
C GLY A 220 15.98 -28.48 13.24
N GLY A 221 15.72 -27.89 12.08
CA GLY A 221 15.43 -26.47 11.97
C GLY A 221 15.28 -25.96 10.55
N VAL A 222 14.89 -24.70 10.42
CA VAL A 222 14.78 -24.01 9.13
C VAL A 222 15.56 -22.70 9.18
N VAL A 223 16.27 -22.40 8.11
CA VAL A 223 16.88 -21.09 7.85
C VAL A 223 16.27 -20.55 6.57
N ALA A 224 15.75 -19.33 6.60
CA ALA A 224 15.05 -18.69 5.50
C ALA A 224 15.69 -17.33 5.16
N VAL A 225 15.82 -17.08 3.86
CA VAL A 225 16.31 -15.83 3.26
C VAL A 225 15.20 -15.25 2.39
N PRO A 226 14.34 -14.37 2.93
CA PRO A 226 13.37 -13.65 2.13
C PRO A 226 14.05 -12.54 1.32
N MET A 227 13.63 -12.39 0.06
CA MET A 227 13.97 -11.27 -0.82
C MET A 227 12.68 -10.71 -1.40
N THR A 228 12.34 -9.45 -1.11
CA THR A 228 11.09 -8.84 -1.58
C THR A 228 11.29 -7.45 -2.17
N LEU A 229 10.40 -7.07 -3.07
CA LEU A 229 10.25 -5.70 -3.56
C LEU A 229 8.86 -5.22 -3.19
N SER A 230 8.79 -4.04 -2.59
CA SER A 230 7.54 -3.43 -2.14
C SER A 230 7.32 -2.07 -2.79
N ARG A 231 6.08 -1.79 -3.16
CA ARG A 231 5.57 -0.46 -3.46
C ARG A 231 4.98 0.15 -2.17
N LEU A 232 5.36 1.40 -1.91
CA LEU A 232 4.93 2.17 -0.75
C LEU A 232 3.95 3.25 -1.20
N LEU A 233 2.73 3.21 -0.66
CA LEU A 233 1.66 4.18 -0.94
C LEU A 233 1.45 5.08 0.28
N GLY A 234 1.15 6.37 0.04
CA GLY A 234 0.99 7.39 1.08
C GLY A 234 2.13 8.41 1.11
N THR A 235 1.98 9.45 1.93
CA THR A 235 2.95 10.55 2.09
C THR A 235 3.56 10.54 3.50
N GLY A 236 4.75 11.12 3.65
CA GLY A 236 5.38 11.25 4.97
C GLY A 236 5.96 9.93 5.52
N ALA A 237 5.74 9.68 6.81
CA ALA A 237 6.30 8.53 7.52
C ALA A 237 5.40 7.29 7.48
N HIS A 238 4.09 7.48 7.31
CA HIS A 238 3.11 6.41 7.32
C HIS A 238 2.86 5.96 5.89
N LYS A 239 3.06 4.67 5.62
CA LYS A 239 2.95 4.09 4.29
C LYS A 239 2.14 2.80 4.36
N PHE A 240 1.32 2.59 3.35
CA PHE A 240 0.79 1.27 3.04
C PHE A 240 1.79 0.53 2.15
N GLU A 241 2.07 -0.73 2.46
CA GLU A 241 3.08 -1.55 1.81
C GLU A 241 2.41 -2.69 1.02
N LEU A 242 2.67 -2.71 -0.28
CA LEU A 242 2.32 -3.82 -1.17
C LEU A 242 3.59 -4.41 -1.73
N GLY A 243 3.90 -5.66 -1.38
CA GLY A 243 5.13 -6.31 -1.80
C GLY A 243 4.91 -7.70 -2.36
N ALA A 244 5.90 -8.14 -3.11
CA ALA A 244 6.02 -9.51 -3.57
C ALA A 244 7.48 -9.92 -3.57
N GLY A 245 7.73 -11.21 -3.49
CA GLY A 245 9.10 -11.71 -3.51
C GLY A 245 9.20 -13.22 -3.47
N ALA A 246 10.40 -13.68 -3.16
CA ALA A 246 10.72 -15.08 -3.01
C ALA A 246 11.38 -15.33 -1.66
N ILE A 247 11.22 -16.55 -1.16
CA ILE A 247 11.86 -17.03 0.07
C ILE A 247 12.65 -18.27 -0.33
N TYR A 248 13.96 -18.22 -0.13
CA TYR A 248 14.78 -19.43 -0.16
C TYR A 248 14.89 -19.95 1.27
N ALA A 249 14.46 -21.18 1.51
CA ALA A 249 14.55 -21.81 2.82
C ALA A 249 15.35 -23.11 2.72
N ARG A 250 16.16 -23.36 3.73
CA ARG A 250 16.85 -24.63 3.94
C ARG A 250 16.38 -25.22 5.25
N GLU A 251 15.81 -26.42 5.15
CA GLU A 251 15.38 -27.20 6.30
C GLU A 251 16.41 -28.30 6.57
N TYR A 252 16.72 -28.48 7.85
CA TYR A 252 17.59 -29.50 8.38
C TYR A 252 16.73 -30.43 9.23
N TRP A 253 16.78 -31.72 8.94
CA TRP A 253 16.10 -32.73 9.75
C TRP A 253 16.98 -33.96 9.88
N PHE A 254 17.66 -34.09 11.01
CA PHE A 254 18.67 -35.14 11.24
C PHE A 254 19.71 -35.21 10.10
N TRP A 255 19.61 -36.21 9.23
CA TRP A 255 20.52 -36.47 8.11
C TRP A 255 20.02 -35.88 6.78
N GLU A 256 18.82 -35.31 6.76
CA GLU A 256 18.20 -34.75 5.56
C GLU A 256 18.34 -33.23 5.53
N VAL A 257 18.67 -32.72 4.35
CA VAL A 257 18.72 -31.28 4.09
C VAL A 257 17.88 -31.00 2.85
N ASN A 258 16.78 -30.30 3.05
CA ASN A 258 15.85 -29.94 2.00
C ASN A 258 15.96 -28.44 1.69
N ASN A 259 15.81 -28.09 0.41
CA ASN A 259 15.84 -26.70 -0.03
C ASN A 259 14.51 -26.37 -0.69
N TYR A 260 13.89 -25.29 -0.26
CA TYR A 260 12.60 -24.83 -0.73
C TYR A 260 12.74 -23.44 -1.34
N LEU A 261 12.08 -23.24 -2.47
CA LEU A 261 11.83 -21.93 -3.03
C LEU A 261 10.33 -21.69 -2.94
N SER A 262 9.95 -20.61 -2.26
CA SER A 262 8.55 -20.19 -2.13
C SER A 262 8.38 -18.79 -2.69
N LEU A 263 7.17 -18.45 -3.14
CA LEU A 263 6.79 -17.06 -3.41
C LEU A 263 6.12 -16.47 -2.17
N THR A 264 6.18 -15.15 -2.04
CA THR A 264 5.49 -14.44 -0.95
C THR A 264 4.88 -13.12 -1.43
N GLY A 265 3.87 -12.67 -0.70
CA GLY A 265 3.28 -11.34 -0.79
C GLY A 265 3.48 -10.53 0.49
N ILE A 266 3.24 -9.23 0.42
CA ILE A 266 3.14 -8.33 1.57
C ILE A 266 1.94 -7.41 1.31
N VAL A 267 1.02 -7.36 2.26
CA VAL A 267 -0.03 -6.34 2.34
C VAL A 267 -0.05 -5.85 3.76
N GLY A 268 0.37 -4.61 4.00
CA GLY A 268 0.52 -4.15 5.37
C GLY A 268 0.72 -2.66 5.53
N TYR A 269 0.94 -2.28 6.77
CA TYR A 269 1.23 -0.92 7.19
C TYR A 269 2.69 -0.81 7.64
N ARG A 270 3.34 0.27 7.24
CA ARG A 270 4.72 0.63 7.57
C ARG A 270 4.78 2.06 8.08
N TYR A 271 5.31 2.23 9.28
CA TYR A 271 5.81 3.50 9.77
C TYR A 271 7.33 3.57 9.59
N GLN A 272 7.81 4.60 8.88
CA GLN A 272 9.24 4.90 8.77
C GLN A 272 9.47 6.40 8.61
N PRO A 273 10.16 7.06 9.56
CA PRO A 273 10.44 8.49 9.50
C PRO A 273 11.29 8.86 8.28
N LYS A 274 11.20 10.14 7.86
CA LYS A 274 11.98 10.65 6.73
C LYS A 274 13.47 10.83 7.06
N THR A 275 13.85 11.06 8.31
CA THR A 275 15.22 11.44 8.66
C THR A 275 16.02 10.34 9.34
N LYS A 276 15.70 10.02 10.59
CA LYS A 276 16.24 8.90 11.37
C LYS A 276 15.23 8.57 12.46
N GLY A 277 15.07 7.31 12.83
CA GLY A 277 14.23 6.94 13.97
C GLY A 277 13.65 5.54 13.89
N GLY A 278 12.69 5.26 14.78
CA GLY A 278 12.05 3.96 14.90
C GLY A 278 11.24 3.58 13.65
N VAL A 279 11.27 2.31 13.30
CA VAL A 279 10.44 1.70 12.25
C VAL A 279 9.48 0.72 12.92
N PHE A 280 8.22 0.73 12.47
CA PHE A 280 7.22 -0.24 12.88
C PHE A 280 6.48 -0.76 11.65
N ARG A 281 6.19 -2.06 11.60
CA ARG A 281 5.42 -2.67 10.53
C ARG A 281 4.47 -3.73 11.08
N VAL A 282 3.34 -3.87 10.41
CA VAL A 282 2.43 -5.01 10.59
C VAL A 282 1.82 -5.34 9.25
N GLY A 283 1.74 -6.61 8.88
CA GLY A 283 1.21 -6.99 7.58
C GLY A 283 0.83 -8.46 7.47
N PHE A 284 -0.06 -8.71 6.51
CA PHE A 284 -0.36 -10.03 5.99
C PHE A 284 0.71 -10.41 4.96
N THR A 285 1.31 -11.58 5.12
CA THR A 285 2.49 -12.01 4.36
C THR A 285 2.30 -13.43 3.83
N PRO A 286 1.39 -13.65 2.87
CA PRO A 286 1.06 -15.00 2.41
C PRO A 286 2.26 -15.67 1.75
N ILE A 287 2.51 -16.94 2.09
CA ILE A 287 3.58 -17.74 1.50
C ILE A 287 2.96 -18.80 0.60
N PHE A 288 3.53 -18.96 -0.59
CA PHE A 288 3.15 -19.96 -1.59
C PHE A 288 4.30 -20.93 -1.79
N GLY A 289 4.18 -22.12 -1.22
CA GLY A 289 5.13 -23.22 -1.39
C GLY A 289 4.78 -24.07 -2.61
N PHE A 290 5.78 -24.70 -3.21
CA PHE A 290 5.59 -25.61 -4.35
C PHE A 290 6.04 -27.02 -3.96
N ASN A 291 5.11 -27.96 -4.00
CA ASN A 291 5.35 -29.38 -3.76
C ASN A 291 5.00 -30.18 -5.03
N PRO A 292 5.88 -31.07 -5.53
CA PRO A 292 5.57 -31.90 -6.70
C PRO A 292 4.34 -32.80 -6.56
N GLU A 293 4.02 -33.26 -5.35
CA GLU A 293 2.91 -34.18 -5.07
C GLU A 293 1.60 -33.44 -4.74
N GLU A 294 1.69 -32.34 -4.00
CA GLU A 294 0.53 -31.61 -3.48
C GLU A 294 0.19 -30.32 -4.28
N GLY A 295 1.08 -29.90 -5.19
CA GLY A 295 0.92 -28.68 -5.96
C GLY A 295 1.29 -27.41 -5.19
N VAL A 296 0.48 -26.36 -5.31
CA VAL A 296 0.73 -25.06 -4.65
C VAL A 296 0.10 -25.06 -3.27
N LEU A 297 0.95 -24.89 -2.24
CA LEU A 297 0.53 -24.78 -0.85
C LEU A 297 0.44 -23.30 -0.46
N PHE A 298 -0.69 -22.91 0.14
CA PHE A 298 -0.93 -21.55 0.61
C PHE A 298 -0.89 -21.47 2.13
N PHE A 299 -0.01 -20.61 2.65
CA PHE A 299 0.12 -20.34 4.07
C PHE A 299 -0.31 -18.89 4.37
N PRO A 300 -1.47 -18.68 5.03
CA PRO A 300 -1.92 -17.35 5.40
C PRO A 300 -1.12 -16.87 6.62
N TRP A 301 0.00 -16.20 6.36
CA TRP A 301 0.93 -15.76 7.40
C TRP A 301 0.82 -14.26 7.67
N GLY A 302 1.41 -13.81 8.76
CA GLY A 302 1.50 -12.39 9.10
C GLY A 302 2.77 -12.09 9.89
N GLY A 303 3.14 -10.83 9.91
CA GLY A 303 4.36 -10.38 10.60
C GLY A 303 4.19 -9.03 11.26
N VAL A 304 4.94 -8.85 12.34
CA VAL A 304 5.11 -7.56 13.02
C VAL A 304 6.60 -7.27 13.10
N SER A 305 6.99 -6.03 12.84
CA SER A 305 8.40 -5.64 12.81
C SER A 305 8.68 -4.38 13.60
N PHE A 306 9.84 -4.34 14.25
CA PHE A 306 10.37 -3.16 14.94
C PHE A 306 11.85 -2.98 14.61
N GLY A 307 12.27 -1.74 14.38
CA GLY A 307 13.67 -1.46 14.07
C GLY A 307 13.98 0.01 13.95
N VAL A 308 15.01 0.32 13.16
CA VAL A 308 15.56 1.68 13.01
C VAL A 308 15.82 2.00 11.55
N ALA A 309 15.51 3.24 11.15
CA ALA A 309 15.84 3.79 9.84
C ALA A 309 16.94 4.85 9.94
N PHE A 310 17.81 4.88 8.93
CA PHE A 310 19.00 5.72 8.85
C PHE A 310 19.38 6.07 7.40
#